data_AF-A0A7Y4YKN1-F1
#
_entry.id   AF-A0A7Y4YKN1-F1
#
_cell.length_a   1.000
_cell.length_b   1.000
_cell.length_c   1.000
_cell.angle_alpha   90.00
_cell.angle_beta   90.00
_cell.angle_gamma   90.00
#
_symmetry.space_group_name_H-M   'P 1'
#
loop_
_entity.id
_entity.type
_entity.pdbx_description
1 polymer ?
#
loop_
_entity_poly.entity_id
_entity_poly.type
_entity_poly.pdbx_seq_one_letter_code
_entity_poly.pdbx_strand_id
1 'polypeptide(L)'
;AARTHCLEQKARKLSPLCQSQVRERFVKWKEDRGRMMAACDEDVKKFCPDVVPGGGQILQCLQSNAPDVSDRCYETLPKGTLYVQ
;
A
#
# COMPACT_ATOMS: atom_id res chain seq x y z
N ALA A 1 2.32 -0.42 -12.70
CA ALA A 1 3.41 -1.12 -13.40
C ALA A 1 4.62 -0.20 -13.68
N ALA A 2 4.44 0.93 -14.37
CA ALA A 2 5.57 1.80 -14.77
C ALA A 2 6.45 2.29 -13.60
N ARG A 3 5.85 2.75 -12.49
CA ARG A 3 6.60 3.23 -11.31
C ARG A 3 7.47 2.13 -10.68
N THR A 4 6.92 0.92 -10.57
CA THR A 4 7.64 -0.25 -10.04
C THR A 4 8.84 -0.61 -10.91
N HIS A 5 8.62 -0.66 -12.23
CA HIS A 5 9.69 -0.96 -13.18
C HIS A 5 10.81 0.08 -13.14
N CYS A 6 10.47 1.38 -13.07
CA CYS A 6 11.45 2.45 -12.90
C CYS A 6 12.27 2.26 -11.62
N LEU A 7 11.62 1.95 -10.50
CA LEU A 7 12.31 1.74 -9.23
C LEU A 7 13.29 0.56 -9.30
N GLU A 8 12.90 -0.55 -9.89
CA GLU A 8 13.77 -1.73 -10.07
C GLU A 8 15.02 -1.41 -10.89
N GLN A 9 14.87 -0.64 -11.99
CA GLN A 9 16.02 -0.22 -12.78
C GLN A 9 16.95 0.69 -11.98
N LYS A 10 16.40 1.66 -11.25
CA LYS A 10 17.20 2.57 -10.42
C LYS A 10 17.86 1.86 -9.24
N ALA A 11 17.23 0.83 -8.68
CA ALA A 11 17.78 0.03 -7.60
C ALA A 11 19.09 -0.65 -7.99
N ARG A 12 19.29 -1.00 -9.27
CA ARG A 12 20.56 -1.56 -9.78
C ARG A 12 21.75 -0.61 -9.69
N LYS A 13 21.51 0.69 -9.52
CA LYS A 13 22.57 1.71 -9.36
C LYS A 13 22.99 1.92 -7.90
N LEU A 14 22.35 1.21 -6.96
CA LEU A 14 22.62 1.33 -5.53
C LEU A 14 23.74 0.37 -5.09
N SER A 15 24.29 0.59 -3.89
CA SER A 15 25.22 -0.37 -3.28
C SER A 15 24.53 -1.73 -3.07
N PRO A 16 25.26 -2.85 -3.01
CA PRO A 16 24.66 -4.17 -2.84
C PRO A 16 23.72 -4.27 -1.63
N LEU A 17 24.13 -3.67 -0.50
CA LEU A 17 23.33 -3.62 0.72
C LEU A 17 22.05 -2.77 0.54
N CYS A 18 22.16 -1.61 -0.10
CA CYS A 18 20.99 -0.78 -0.35
C CYS A 18 20.04 -1.45 -1.34
N GLN A 19 20.57 -2.15 -2.34
CA GLN A 19 19.78 -2.91 -3.30
C GLN A 19 19.02 -4.07 -2.63
N SER A 20 19.62 -4.79 -1.67
CA SER A 20 18.91 -5.84 -0.92
C SER A 20 17.78 -5.28 -0.07
N GLN A 21 18.05 -4.20 0.68
CA GLN A 21 17.04 -3.54 1.49
C GLN A 21 15.84 -3.05 0.67
N VAL A 22 16.09 -2.45 -0.50
CA VAL A 22 15.01 -2.00 -1.39
C VAL A 22 14.17 -3.19 -1.87
N ARG A 23 14.82 -4.30 -2.29
CA ARG A 23 14.09 -5.51 -2.73
C ARG A 23 13.22 -6.08 -1.61
N GLU A 24 13.77 -6.26 -0.42
CA GLU A 24 13.07 -6.81 0.74
C GLU A 24 11.87 -5.94 1.12
N ARG A 25 12.06 -4.62 1.19
CA ARG A 25 10.97 -3.67 1.43
C ARG A 25 9.88 -3.77 0.36
N PHE A 26 10.27 -3.98 -0.89
CA PHE A 26 9.31 -4.07 -2.00
C PHE A 26 8.46 -5.35 -1.95
N VAL A 27 9.09 -6.49 -1.63
CA VAL A 27 8.39 -7.77 -1.42
C VAL A 27 7.38 -7.63 -0.29
N LYS A 28 7.85 -7.16 0.88
CA LYS A 28 6.99 -6.97 2.05
C LYS A 28 5.81 -6.04 1.73
N TRP A 29 6.06 -4.90 1.09
CA TRP A 29 5.00 -3.97 0.71
C TRP A 29 3.96 -4.59 -0.24
N LYS A 30 4.40 -5.45 -1.18
CA LYS A 30 3.48 -6.13 -2.11
C LYS A 30 2.58 -7.11 -1.36
N GLU A 31 3.14 -7.86 -0.41
CA GLU A 31 2.40 -8.80 0.43
C GLU A 31 1.42 -8.09 1.37
N ASP A 32 1.90 -7.08 2.11
CA ASP A 32 1.10 -6.27 3.03
C ASP A 32 -0.09 -5.63 2.29
N ARG A 33 0.17 -5.04 1.12
CA ARG A 33 -0.89 -4.50 0.25
C ARG A 33 -1.89 -5.59 -0.16
N GLY A 34 -1.42 -6.76 -0.58
CA GLY A 34 -2.28 -7.85 -1.01
C GLY A 34 -3.22 -8.31 0.10
N ARG A 35 -2.70 -8.49 1.32
CA ARG A 35 -3.50 -8.84 2.49
C ARG A 35 -4.52 -7.75 2.82
N MET A 36 -4.12 -6.49 2.77
CA MET A 36 -5.03 -5.37 3.03
C MET A 36 -6.14 -5.25 1.99
N MET A 37 -5.84 -5.38 0.69
CA MET A 37 -6.86 -5.37 -0.35
C MET A 37 -7.86 -6.54 -0.22
N ALA A 38 -7.38 -7.73 0.16
CA ALA A 38 -8.26 -8.88 0.39
C ALA A 38 -9.13 -8.74 1.65
N ALA A 39 -8.61 -8.06 2.68
CA ALA A 39 -9.32 -7.78 3.92
C ALA A 39 -10.39 -6.70 3.73
N CYS A 40 -10.09 -5.67 2.95
CA CYS A 40 -10.91 -4.47 2.77
C CYS A 40 -11.81 -4.48 1.52
N ASP A 41 -11.93 -5.59 0.78
CA ASP A 41 -12.65 -5.61 -0.51
C ASP A 41 -14.10 -5.07 -0.42
N GLU A 42 -14.84 -5.46 0.61
CA GLU A 42 -16.20 -4.97 0.86
C GLU A 42 -16.22 -3.50 1.31
N ASP A 43 -15.28 -3.11 2.17
CA ASP A 43 -15.13 -1.73 2.64
C ASP A 43 -14.75 -0.78 1.49
N VAL A 44 -13.92 -1.22 0.54
CA VAL A 44 -13.59 -0.45 -0.66
C VAL A 44 -14.84 -0.18 -1.50
N LYS A 45 -15.68 -1.20 -1.70
CA LYS A 45 -16.94 -1.05 -2.45
C LYS A 45 -17.92 -0.12 -1.75
N LYS A 46 -17.94 -0.14 -0.41
CA LYS A 46 -18.86 0.64 0.42
C LYS A 46 -18.43 2.11 0.56
N PHE A 47 -17.15 2.35 0.86
CA PHE A 47 -16.64 3.68 1.23
C PHE A 47 -15.86 4.38 0.12
N CYS A 48 -15.33 3.62 -0.85
CA CYS A 48 -14.44 4.12 -1.88
C CYS A 48 -14.89 3.77 -3.33
N PRO A 49 -16.19 3.78 -3.68
CA PRO A 49 -16.68 3.27 -4.97
C PRO A 49 -16.13 4.02 -6.19
N ASP A 50 -15.90 5.33 -6.05
CA ASP A 50 -15.45 6.20 -7.15
C ASP A 50 -13.93 6.45 -7.14
N VAL A 51 -13.20 5.79 -6.23
CA VAL A 51 -11.76 6.00 -6.11
C VAL A 51 -11.04 5.19 -7.18
N VAL A 52 -10.32 5.90 -8.06
CA VAL A 52 -9.51 5.26 -9.10
C VAL A 52 -8.34 4.49 -8.48
N PRO A 53 -8.17 3.19 -8.79
CA PRO A 53 -7.05 2.42 -8.28
C PRO A 53 -5.71 2.96 -8.79
N GLY A 54 -4.80 3.24 -7.86
CA GLY A 54 -3.49 3.79 -8.19
C GLY A 54 -3.01 4.75 -7.11
N GLY A 55 -1.71 5.07 -7.13
CA GLY A 55 -1.14 6.12 -6.27
C GLY A 55 -1.16 5.89 -4.75
N GLY A 56 -1.93 4.92 -4.24
CA GLY A 56 -2.26 4.82 -2.81
C GLY A 56 -3.63 5.41 -2.46
N GLN A 57 -4.45 5.85 -3.43
CA GLN A 57 -5.70 6.55 -3.18
C GLN A 57 -6.75 5.69 -2.45
N ILE A 58 -6.85 4.40 -2.76
CA ILE A 58 -7.73 3.48 -2.04
C ILE A 58 -7.32 3.37 -0.57
N LEU A 59 -6.02 3.24 -0.29
CA LEU A 59 -5.53 3.18 1.08
C LEU A 59 -5.85 4.47 1.84
N GLN A 60 -5.65 5.63 1.20
CA GLN A 60 -5.99 6.92 1.80
C GLN A 60 -7.49 7.03 2.11
N CYS A 61 -8.35 6.59 1.19
CA CYS A 61 -9.79 6.56 1.40
C CYS A 61 -10.18 5.64 2.57
N LEU A 62 -9.62 4.43 2.63
CA LEU A 62 -9.85 3.50 3.74
C LEU A 62 -9.35 4.06 5.08
N GLN A 63 -8.22 4.76 5.10
CA GLN A 63 -7.70 5.41 6.30
C GLN A 63 -8.58 6.58 6.78
N SER A 64 -9.13 7.37 5.86
CA SER A 64 -10.10 8.43 6.20
C SER A 64 -11.41 7.87 6.74
N ASN A 65 -11.79 6.65 6.38
CA ASN A 65 -12.97 5.94 6.90
C ASN A 65 -12.60 4.89 7.95
N ALA A 66 -11.38 4.92 8.50
CA ALA A 66 -10.89 3.89 9.42
C ALA A 66 -11.78 3.60 10.65
N PRO A 67 -12.53 4.57 11.22
CA PRO A 67 -13.49 4.28 12.29
C PRO A 67 -14.69 3.43 11.86
N ASP A 68 -15.01 3.42 10.57
CA ASP A 68 -16.25 2.86 10.01
C ASP A 68 -16.04 1.59 9.16
N VAL A 69 -14.80 1.29 8.79
CA VAL A 69 -14.46 0.04 8.10
C VAL A 69 -14.57 -1.17 9.02
N SER A 70 -14.70 -2.36 8.44
CA SER A 70 -14.68 -3.61 9.20
C SER A 70 -13.40 -3.78 10.04
N ASP A 71 -13.49 -4.46 11.18
CA ASP A 71 -12.32 -4.79 12.02
C ASP A 71 -11.23 -5.50 11.22
N ARG A 72 -11.65 -6.45 10.37
CA ARG A 72 -10.76 -7.20 9.46
C ARG A 72 -9.97 -6.25 8.55
N CYS A 73 -10.62 -5.23 8.00
CA CYS A 73 -9.93 -4.22 7.21
C CYS A 73 -9.01 -3.36 8.08
N TYR A 74 -9.53 -2.82 9.19
CA TYR A 74 -8.80 -1.92 10.10
C TYR A 74 -7.49 -2.52 10.63
N GLU A 75 -7.48 -3.82 10.95
CA GLU A 75 -6.29 -4.54 11.41
C GLU A 75 -5.16 -4.59 10.37
N THR A 76 -5.51 -4.58 9.08
CA THR A 76 -4.54 -4.64 7.98
C THR A 76 -4.11 -3.27 7.47
N LEU A 77 -4.77 -2.19 7.88
CA LEU A 77 -4.36 -0.84 7.54
C LEU A 77 -2.96 -0.57 8.12
N PRO A 78 -2.04 0.03 7.35
CA PRO A 78 -0.76 0.49 7.87
C PRO A 78 -0.98 1.50 9.01
N LYS A 79 -0.65 1.10 10.23
CA LYS A 79 -0.70 1.94 11.44
C LYS A 79 0.69 2.56 11.63
N GLY A 80 0.84 3.85 11.33
CA GLY A 80 2.07 4.59 11.62
C GLY A 80 3.08 4.67 10.47
N THR A 81 2.73 5.33 9.37
CA THR A 81 3.75 5.89 8.48
C THR A 81 3.29 7.28 8.05
N LEU A 82 4.02 8.29 8.55
CA LEU A 82 4.00 9.71 8.19
C LEU A 82 2.99 10.08 7.08
N TYR A 83 1.83 10.59 7.49
CA TYR A 83 1.17 11.64 6.71
C TYR A 83 2.14 12.82 6.71
N VAL A 84 2.97 12.93 5.68
CA VAL A 84 3.58 14.23 5.38
C VAL A 84 2.45 15.04 4.79
N GLN A 85 1.83 15.86 5.63
CA GLN A 85 0.95 16.94 5.22
C GLN A 85 1.77 17.96 4.41
#